data_AF-A0A0B7A4J9-F1
#
_entry.id   AF-A0A0B7A4J9-F1
#
_cell.length_a   1.000
_cell.length_b   1.000
_cell.length_c   1.000
_cell.angle_alpha   90.00
_cell.angle_beta   90.00
_cell.angle_gamma   90.00
#
_symmetry.space_group_name_H-M   'P 1'
#
loop_
_entity.id
_entity.type
_entity.pdbx_description
1 polymer ?
#
loop_
_entity_poly.entity_id
_entity_poly.type
_entity_poly.pdbx_seq_one_letter_code
_entity_poly.pdbx_strand_id
1 'polypeptide(L)'
;PTQSESVSGTKLSKCSHIFCDDCWRSHFRAKLKNASVKMTCPGYGCDEIVGPVTLLSLLPSVEVSQLYQRKFEEEAELLANSKWCPS
;
A
#
# COMPACT_ATOMS: atom_id res chain seq x y z
N PRO A 1 -29.57 8.39 21.76
CA PRO A 1 -28.13 8.73 21.78
C PRO A 1 -27.39 8.03 20.65
N THR A 2 -27.35 8.65 19.47
CA THR A 2 -26.55 8.18 18.33
C THR A 2 -25.09 8.52 18.63
N GLN A 3 -24.30 7.48 18.92
CA GLN A 3 -22.86 7.60 19.13
C GLN A 3 -22.24 8.15 17.85
N SER A 4 -21.61 9.31 17.95
CA SER A 4 -20.80 9.91 16.90
C SER A 4 -19.53 9.08 16.73
N GLU A 5 -19.53 8.12 15.81
CA GLU A 5 -18.31 7.43 15.41
C GLU A 5 -17.38 8.46 14.74
N SER A 6 -16.29 8.80 15.42
CA SER A 6 -15.23 9.63 14.87
C SER A 6 -14.47 8.84 13.81
N VAL A 7 -14.83 9.03 12.55
CA VAL A 7 -14.16 8.40 11.41
C VAL A 7 -12.79 9.04 11.20
N SER A 8 -11.72 8.29 11.44
CA SER A 8 -10.35 8.71 11.13
C SER A 8 -10.10 8.69 9.62
N GLY A 9 -9.32 9.65 9.13
CA GLY A 9 -8.98 9.76 7.71
C GLY A 9 -7.52 10.12 7.49
N THR A 10 -6.96 9.58 6.42
CA THR A 10 -5.56 9.75 6.06
C THR A 10 -5.44 10.58 4.79
N LYS A 11 -4.60 11.62 4.83
CA LYS A 11 -4.26 12.50 3.70
C LYS A 11 -2.88 12.16 3.15
N LEU A 12 -2.73 12.05 1.84
CA LEU A 12 -1.41 12.03 1.21
C LEU A 12 -0.92 13.45 0.95
N SER A 13 0.30 13.78 1.39
CA SER A 13 0.85 15.14 1.21
C SER A 13 1.08 15.51 -0.26
N LYS A 14 1.43 14.53 -1.11
CA LYS A 14 1.81 14.79 -2.52
C LYS A 14 0.62 15.05 -3.44
N CYS A 15 -0.42 14.22 -3.37
CA CYS A 15 -1.63 14.38 -4.19
C CYS A 15 -2.80 15.05 -3.46
N SER A 16 -2.66 15.33 -2.16
CA SER A 16 -3.67 15.96 -1.30
C SER A 16 -5.01 15.23 -1.14
N HIS A 17 -5.18 14.05 -1.74
CA HIS A 17 -6.38 13.24 -1.57
C HIS A 17 -6.52 12.71 -0.13
N ILE A 18 -7.76 12.70 0.35
CA ILE A 18 -8.16 12.24 1.68
C ILE A 18 -9.26 11.19 1.51
N PHE A 19 -9.11 10.09 2.23
CA PHE A 19 -10.14 9.08 2.37
C PHE A 19 -10.18 8.63 3.83
N CYS A 20 -11.30 8.04 4.28
CA CYS A 20 -11.32 7.41 5.59
C CYS A 20 -10.35 6.23 5.62
N ASP A 21 -9.88 5.88 6.81
CA ASP A 21 -8.90 4.80 6.98
C ASP A 21 -9.45 3.45 6.49
N ASP A 22 -10.76 3.22 6.59
CA ASP A 22 -11.40 2.02 6.07
C ASP A 22 -11.37 1.92 4.54
N CYS A 23 -11.60 3.03 3.84
CA CYS A 23 -11.47 3.10 2.38
C CYS A 23 -10.03 2.82 1.96
N TRP A 24 -9.04 3.38 2.66
CA TRP A 24 -7.63 3.10 2.41
C TRP A 24 -7.29 1.63 2.62
N ARG A 25 -7.69 1.04 3.77
CA ARG A 25 -7.46 -0.37 4.10
C ARG A 25 -8.09 -1.29 3.07
N SER A 26 -9.34 -1.03 2.68
CA SER A 26 -10.06 -1.81 1.67
C SER A 26 -9.34 -1.77 0.32
N HIS A 27 -8.94 -0.58 -0.13
CA HIS A 27 -8.20 -0.39 -1.38
C HIS A 27 -6.87 -1.15 -1.39
N PHE A 28 -6.07 -1.02 -0.33
CA PHE A 28 -4.79 -1.71 -0.24
C PHE A 28 -4.94 -3.23 -0.18
N ARG A 29 -5.91 -3.76 0.56
CA ARG A 29 -6.18 -5.21 0.60
C ARG A 29 -6.63 -5.75 -0.76
N ALA A 30 -7.45 -4.99 -1.49
CA ALA A 30 -7.81 -5.35 -2.87
C ALA A 30 -6.57 -5.41 -3.78
N LYS A 31 -5.65 -4.44 -3.66
CA LYS A 31 -4.36 -4.45 -4.38
C LYS A 31 -3.47 -5.64 -4.01
N LEU A 32 -3.34 -5.94 -2.72
CA LEU A 32 -2.56 -7.08 -2.24
C LEU A 32 -3.10 -8.40 -2.79
N LYS A 33 -4.43 -8.56 -2.79
CA LYS A 33 -5.14 -9.73 -3.34
C LYS A 33 -4.93 -9.89 -4.84
N ASN A 34 -4.85 -8.77 -5.57
CA ASN A 34 -4.55 -8.75 -7.01
C ASN A 34 -3.04 -8.85 -7.31
N ALA A 35 -2.23 -9.26 -6.33
CA ALA A 35 -0.78 -9.36 -6.42
C ALA A 35 -0.05 -8.08 -6.88
N SER A 36 -0.66 -6.91 -6.68
CA SER A 36 -0.02 -5.66 -7.09
C SER A 36 1.05 -5.24 -6.09
N VAL A 37 2.27 -4.99 -6.57
CA VAL A 37 3.35 -4.40 -5.76
C VAL A 37 3.32 -2.86 -5.71
N LYS A 38 2.50 -2.23 -6.57
CA LYS A 38 2.36 -0.77 -6.65
C LYS A 38 1.14 -0.28 -5.87
N MET A 39 1.39 0.14 -4.63
CA MET A 39 0.38 0.81 -3.81
C MET A 39 0.23 2.25 -4.25
N THR A 40 -0.91 2.60 -4.85
CA THR A 40 -1.20 3.96 -5.33
C THR A 40 -2.43 4.53 -4.65
N CYS A 41 -2.57 5.85 -4.72
CA CYS A 41 -3.76 6.56 -4.28
C CYS A 41 -5.07 5.97 -4.89
N PRO A 42 -6.18 5.88 -4.13
CA PRO A 42 -7.50 5.50 -4.62
C PRO A 42 -8.16 6.54 -5.52
N GLY A 43 -7.64 7.78 -5.53
CA GLY A 43 -8.19 8.87 -6.34
C GLY A 43 -8.21 8.51 -7.82
N TYR A 44 -9.33 8.80 -8.49
CA TYR A 44 -9.48 8.53 -9.92
C TYR A 44 -8.40 9.26 -10.73
N GLY A 45 -7.68 8.52 -11.58
CA GLY A 45 -6.57 9.06 -12.38
C GLY A 45 -5.35 9.51 -11.58
N CYS A 46 -5.21 9.07 -10.33
CA CYS A 46 -4.08 9.43 -9.47
C CYS A 46 -3.08 8.28 -9.34
N ASP A 47 -1.89 8.47 -9.90
CA ASP A 47 -0.80 7.47 -9.87
C ASP A 47 0.21 7.68 -8.73
N GLU A 48 -0.11 8.55 -7.75
CA GLU A 48 0.79 8.81 -6.63
C GLU A 48 1.02 7.54 -5.81
N ILE A 49 2.29 7.19 -5.62
CA ILE A 49 2.71 5.99 -4.88
C ILE A 49 2.67 6.27 -3.39
N VAL A 50 2.03 5.36 -2.65
CA VAL A 50 1.93 5.44 -1.20
C VAL A 50 3.23 4.95 -0.57
N GLY A 51 3.84 5.80 0.26
CA GLY A 51 5.08 5.50 0.97
C GLY A 51 4.89 4.52 2.14
N PRO A 52 6.00 3.92 2.64
CA PRO A 52 5.97 2.91 3.71
C PRO A 52 5.33 3.42 5.00
N VAL A 53 5.53 4.69 5.36
CA VAL A 53 4.97 5.27 6.60
C VAL A 53 3.45 5.19 6.62
N THR A 54 2.81 5.61 5.53
CA THR A 54 1.35 5.58 5.39
C THR A 54 0.83 4.15 5.29
N LEU A 55 1.57 3.24 4.64
CA LEU A 55 1.20 1.83 4.61
C LEU A 55 1.25 1.20 6.01
N LEU A 56 2.29 1.47 6.79
CA LEU A 56 2.45 0.97 8.16
C LEU A 56 1.45 1.58 9.15
N SER A 57 0.93 2.79 8.89
CA SER A 57 -0.14 3.35 9.72
C SER A 57 -1.50 2.74 9.45
N LEU A 58 -1.70 2.13 8.26
CA LEU A 58 -3.00 1.62 7.80
C LEU A 58 -3.07 0.09 7.74
N LEU A 59 -1.95 -0.61 7.62
CA LEU A 59 -1.88 -2.06 7.48
C LEU A 59 -1.00 -2.69 8.55
N PRO A 60 -1.25 -3.96 8.91
CA PRO A 60 -0.32 -4.74 9.73
C PRO A 60 1.07 -4.79 9.10
N SER A 61 2.12 -4.73 9.92
CA SER A 61 3.52 -4.80 9.45
C SER A 61 3.80 -6.05 8.61
N VAL A 62 3.16 -7.18 8.92
CA VAL A 62 3.28 -8.41 8.13
C VAL A 62 2.81 -8.26 6.69
N GLU A 63 1.70 -7.53 6.45
CA GLU A 63 1.19 -7.28 5.09
C GLU A 63 2.13 -6.33 4.33
N VAL A 64 2.70 -5.34 5.02
CA VAL A 64 3.68 -4.42 4.43
C VAL A 64 4.99 -5.16 4.11
N SER A 65 5.49 -6.01 5.00
CA SER A 65 6.70 -6.81 4.74
C SER A 65 6.52 -7.73 3.53
N GLN A 66 5.37 -8.41 3.41
CA GLN A 66 5.05 -9.25 2.24
C GLN A 66 4.96 -8.46 0.93
N LEU A 67 4.44 -7.23 0.97
CA LEU A 67 4.43 -6.33 -0.19
C LEU A 67 5.85 -5.99 -0.64
N TYR A 68 6.72 -5.61 0.29
CA TYR A 68 8.10 -5.22 -0.03
C TYR A 68 8.95 -6.41 -0.47
N GLN A 69 8.73 -7.59 0.10
CA GLN A 69 9.36 -8.82 -0.35
C GLN A 69 9.01 -9.12 -1.82
N ARG A 70 7.72 -9.12 -2.18
CA ARG A 70 7.30 -9.32 -3.57
C ARG A 70 7.86 -8.26 -4.52
N LYS A 71 7.87 -7.00 -4.07
CA LYS A 71 8.45 -5.90 -4.86
C LYS A 71 9.93 -6.14 -5.14
N PHE A 72 10.68 -6.60 -4.14
CA PHE A 72 12.09 -6.95 -4.30
C PHE A 72 12.28 -8.15 -5.23
N GLU A 73 11.44 -9.18 -5.11
CA GLU A 73 11.44 -10.35 -5.99
C GLU A 73 11.21 -9.95 -7.46
N GLU A 74 10.18 -9.13 -7.74
CA GLU A 74 9.91 -8.61 -9.09
C GLU A 74 11.07 -7.76 -9.64
N GLU A 75 11.66 -6.89 -8.81
CA GLU A 75 12.83 -6.08 -9.21
C GLU A 75 14.06 -6.95 -9.49
N ALA A 76 14.27 -8.02 -8.71
CA ALA A 76 15.34 -8.98 -8.90
C ALA A 76 15.17 -9.78 -10.20
N GLU A 77 13.95 -10.16 -10.57
CA GLU A 77 13.67 -10.86 -11.84
C GLU A 77 13.94 -9.98 -13.07
N LEU A 78 13.71 -8.67 -12.97
CA LEU A 78 13.97 -7.73 -14.06
C LEU A 78 15.47 -7.46 -14.27
N LEU A 79 16.30 -7.70 -13.26
CA LEU A 79 17.75 -7.52 -13.34
C LEU A 79 18.38 -8.76 -13.99
N ALA A 80 18.82 -8.62 -15.25
CA ALA A 80 19.37 -9.70 -16.06
C ALA A 80 20.58 -10.45 -15.45
N ASN A 81 21.24 -9.88 -14.44
CA ASN A 81 22.38 -10.46 -13.73
C ASN A 81 22.06 -10.84 -12.26
N SER A 82 20.79 -10.78 -11.85
CA SER A 82 20.41 -11.16 -10.50
C SER A 82 20.64 -12.66 -10.29
N LYS A 83 21.27 -12.99 -9.16
CA LYS A 83 21.42 -14.37 -8.67
C LYS A 83 20.70 -14.43 -7.33
N TRP A 84 19.66 -15.26 -7.26
CA TRP A 84 19.06 -15.63 -5.99
C TRP A 84 20.10 -16.36 -5.15
N CYS A 85 20.25 -15.97 -3.89
CA CYS A 85 21.00 -16.76 -2.92
C CYS A 85 20.21 -18.05 -2.65
N PRO A 86 20.71 -19.23 -3.04
CA PRO A 86 20.06 -20.47 -2.66
C PRO A 86 20.28 -20.66 -1.15
N SER A 87 19.18 -20.83 -0.42
CA SER A 87 19.20 -21.27 0.99
C SER A 87 20.04 -22.53 1.19
#